data_AF-A0A5N6R5F3-F1
#
_entry.id   AF-A0A5N6R5F3-F1
#
_cell.length_a   1.000
_cell.length_b   1.000
_cell.length_c   1.000
_cell.angle_alpha   90.00
_cell.angle_beta   90.00
_cell.angle_gamma   90.00
#
_symmetry.space_group_name_H-M   'P 1'
#
loop_
_entity.id
_entity.type
_entity.pdbx_description
1 polymer ?
#
loop_
_entity_poly.entity_id
_entity_poly.type
_entity_poly.pdbx_seq_one_letter_code
_entity_poly.pdbx_strand_id
1 'polypeptide(L)' 'MDEQASGKYYLVKCIGTTNLVPQPCKEDRVVVKIVDYCPIGCRGTINLSDQHAFSAIADPNAGRIKIEYYL' A
#
# COMPACT_ATOMS: atom_id res chain seq x y z
N MET A 1 9.70 -6.60 4.92
CA MET A 1 10.05 -5.17 5.13
C MET A 1 10.99 -5.12 6.32
N ASP A 2 12.01 -4.26 6.38
CA ASP A 2 13.01 -4.29 7.47
C ASP A 2 12.42 -3.76 8.80
N GLU A 3 12.87 -4.24 9.97
CA GLU A 3 12.45 -3.72 11.30
C GLU A 3 12.69 -2.20 11.40
N GLN A 4 13.72 -1.70 10.70
CA GLN A 4 14.09 -0.30 10.62
C GLN A 4 13.06 0.61 9.92
N ALA A 5 11.98 0.07 9.35
CA ALA A 5 10.92 0.87 8.74
C ALA A 5 9.90 1.41 9.77
N SER A 6 9.83 0.81 10.96
CA SER A 6 8.85 1.21 11.99
C SER A 6 9.01 2.67 12.39
N GLY A 7 7.89 3.38 12.50
CA GLY A 7 7.84 4.80 12.85
C GLY A 7 8.10 5.76 11.70
N LYS A 8 8.61 5.29 10.55
CA LYS A 8 8.83 6.13 9.35
C LYS A 8 7.53 6.40 8.62
N TYR A 9 7.49 7.56 7.97
CA TYR A 9 6.42 7.95 7.07
C TYR A 9 6.85 7.71 5.64
N TYR A 10 5.90 7.29 4.80
CA TYR A 10 6.11 7.10 3.38
C TYR A 10 4.95 7.70 2.59
N LEU A 11 5.28 8.40 1.50
CA LEU A 11 4.30 8.76 0.49
C LEU A 11 4.11 7.56 -0.44
N VAL A 12 2.89 7.05 -0.51
CA VAL A 12 2.53 5.86 -1.31
C VAL A 12 1.62 6.27 -2.46
N LYS A 13 1.91 5.73 -3.65
CA LYS A 13 1.14 5.94 -4.88
C LYS A 13 0.79 4.60 -5.52
N CYS A 14 -0.46 4.44 -5.96
CA CYS A 14 -0.86 3.31 -6.80
C CYS A 14 -0.36 3.53 -8.23
N ILE A 15 0.28 2.51 -8.81
CA ILE A 15 0.83 2.55 -10.17
C ILE A 15 0.27 1.46 -11.10
N GLY A 16 -0.57 0.58 -10.57
CA GLY A 16 -1.33 -0.34 -11.41
C GLY A 16 -1.90 -1.54 -10.67
N THR A 17 -2.45 -2.46 -11.46
CA THR A 17 -3.05 -3.69 -10.97
C THR A 17 -2.04 -4.84 -10.83
N THR A 18 -2.35 -5.78 -9.94
CA THR A 18 -1.72 -7.11 -9.92
C THR A 18 -2.63 -8.22 -10.46
N ASN A 19 -3.93 -7.93 -10.65
CA ASN A 19 -4.99 -8.89 -10.96
C ASN A 19 -5.86 -8.39 -12.13
N LEU A 20 -6.97 -9.08 -12.42
CA LEU A 20 -7.89 -8.78 -13.53
C LEU A 20 -8.76 -7.52 -13.33
N VAL A 21 -8.70 -6.86 -12.18
CA VAL A 21 -9.45 -5.60 -11.95
C VAL A 21 -8.87 -4.50 -12.86
N PRO A 22 -9.66 -3.96 -13.80
CA PRO A 22 -9.20 -2.90 -14.67
C PRO A 22 -9.06 -1.59 -13.89
N GLN A 23 -7.92 -0.93 -14.05
CA GLN A 23 -7.64 0.41 -13.48
C GLN A 23 -8.00 0.58 -11.99
N PRO A 24 -7.35 -0.17 -11.09
CA PRO A 24 -7.69 -0.11 -9.67
C PRO A 24 -7.18 1.17 -8.98
N CYS A 25 -6.33 1.96 -9.63
CA CYS A 25 -5.69 3.13 -9.03
C CYS A 25 -6.59 4.36 -9.11
N LYS A 26 -6.58 5.13 -8.02
CA LYS A 26 -7.03 6.52 -7.99
C LYS A 26 -5.84 7.43 -8.31
N GLU A 27 -6.10 8.66 -8.74
CA GLU A 27 -5.01 9.64 -9.01
C GLU A 27 -4.35 10.20 -7.73
N ASP A 28 -4.81 9.76 -6.57
CA ASP A 28 -4.36 10.22 -5.25
C ASP A 28 -3.07 9.55 -4.77
N ARG A 29 -2.49 10.17 -3.72
CA ARG A 29 -1.38 9.64 -2.94
C ARG A 29 -1.74 9.72 -1.47
N VAL A 30 -1.19 8.81 -0.67
CA VAL A 30 -1.40 8.80 0.78
C VAL A 30 -0.09 8.76 1.52
N VAL A 31 0.01 9.56 2.58
CA VAL A 31 1.13 9.46 3.52
C VAL A 31 0.74 8.45 4.60
N VAL A 32 1.53 7.40 4.76
CA VAL A 32 1.32 6.36 5.78
C VAL A 32 2.48 6.31 6.75
N LYS A 33 2.17 6.01 8.01
CA LYS A 33 3.17 5.63 9.02
C LYS A 33 3.27 4.10 9.04
N ILE A 34 4.47 3.56 8.99
CA ILE A 34 4.67 2.14 9.25
C ILE A 34 4.60 1.92 10.76
N VAL A 35 3.61 1.16 11.20
CA VAL A 35 3.33 0.93 12.64
C VAL A 35 3.65 -0.48 13.11
N ASP A 36 3.83 -1.41 12.19
CA ASP A 36 4.11 -2.80 12.52
C ASP A 36 4.99 -3.44 11.45
N TYR A 37 5.79 -4.40 11.88
CA TYR A 37 6.58 -5.25 11.01
C TYR A 37 5.81 -6.55 10.78
N CYS A 38 5.61 -6.88 9.50
CA CYS A 38 5.05 -8.16 9.16
C CYS A 38 6.16 -9.18 8.84
N PRO A 39 6.34 -10.22 9.67
CA PRO A 39 7.28 -11.31 9.41
C PRO A 39 6.80 -12.22 8.28
N ILE A 40 7.55 -13.30 8.02
CA ILE A 40 7.31 -14.26 6.93
C ILE A 40 5.83 -14.69 6.91
N GLY A 41 5.16 -14.51 5.76
CA GLY A 41 3.74 -14.82 5.57
C GLY A 41 2.88 -13.64 5.14
N CYS A 42 3.42 -12.41 5.14
CA CYS A 42 2.65 -11.26 4.68
C CYS A 42 2.39 -11.24 3.17
N ARG A 43 1.19 -10.78 2.80
CA ARG A 43 0.75 -10.65 1.40
C ARG A 43 1.24 -9.33 0.77
N GLY A 44 2.56 -9.17 0.62
CA GLY A 44 3.14 -8.05 -0.15
C GLY A 44 4.25 -7.28 0.55
N THR A 45 4.66 -6.16 -0.06
CA THR A 45 5.77 -5.31 0.40
C THR A 45 5.35 -4.37 1.53
N ILE A 46 4.17 -3.76 1.41
CA ILE A 46 3.54 -2.88 2.41
C ILE A 46 2.08 -3.30 2.52
N ASN A 47 1.61 -3.61 3.73
CA ASN A 47 0.19 -3.84 3.98
C ASN A 47 -0.45 -2.51 4.40
N LEU A 48 -1.24 -1.92 3.50
CA LEU A 48 -1.91 -0.65 3.78
C LEU A 48 -3.16 -0.93 4.63
N SER A 49 -3.50 -0.02 5.54
CA SER A 49 -4.76 -0.10 6.27
C SER A 49 -5.94 0.09 5.31
N ASP A 50 -6.79 -0.93 5.18
CA ASP A 50 -7.81 -1.04 4.13
C ASP A 50 -8.70 0.21 3.99
N GLN A 51 -9.28 0.69 5.10
CA GLN A 51 -10.28 1.76 5.06
C GLN A 51 -9.70 3.17 4.88
N HIS A 52 -8.45 3.40 5.26
CA HIS A 52 -7.88 4.75 5.31
C HIS A 52 -6.77 4.97 4.29
N ALA A 53 -5.93 3.97 4.05
CA ALA A 53 -4.79 4.08 3.15
C ALA A 53 -5.03 3.38 1.82
N PHE A 54 -5.51 2.13 1.83
CA PHE A 54 -5.73 1.40 0.58
C PHE A 54 -6.85 2.04 -0.25
N SER A 55 -8.02 2.24 0.36
CA SER A 55 -9.19 2.86 -0.28
C SER A 55 -8.93 4.29 -0.77
N ALA A 56 -7.95 4.99 -0.19
CA ALA A 56 -7.59 6.35 -0.59
C ALA A 56 -6.91 6.37 -1.97
N ILE A 57 -6.10 5.35 -2.29
CA ILE A 57 -5.33 5.30 -3.53
C ILE A 57 -5.81 4.22 -4.51
N ALA A 58 -6.73 3.34 -4.12
CA ALA A 58 -7.22 2.26 -4.96
C ALA A 58 -8.64 1.77 -4.64
N ASP A 59 -9.23 1.03 -5.58
CA ASP A 59 -10.47 0.27 -5.39
C ASP A 59 -10.25 -0.91 -4.43
N PRO A 60 -10.91 -0.96 -3.25
CA PRO A 60 -10.81 -2.06 -2.31
C PRO A 60 -11.09 -3.45 -2.92
N ASN A 61 -11.93 -3.54 -3.96
CA ASN A 61 -12.23 -4.79 -4.64
C ASN A 61 -11.02 -5.39 -5.37
N ALA A 62 -9.99 -4.58 -5.66
CA ALA A 62 -8.75 -5.07 -6.23
C ALA A 62 -7.99 -6.00 -5.27
N GLY A 63 -8.10 -5.75 -3.95
CA GLY A 63 -7.44 -6.48 -2.86
C GLY A 63 -5.91 -6.43 -2.86
N ARG A 64 -5.27 -6.14 -4.00
CA ARG A 64 -3.84 -5.97 -4.16
C ARG A 64 -3.54 -5.09 -5.37
N ILE A 65 -2.57 -4.21 -5.20
CA ILE A 65 -2.13 -3.22 -6.20
C ILE A 65 -0.61 -3.17 -6.29
N LYS A 66 -0.09 -2.63 -7.38
CA LYS A 66 1.31 -2.22 -7.50
C LYS A 66 1.45 -0.81 -6.98
N ILE A 67 2.47 -0.57 -6.17
CA ILE A 67 2.73 0.74 -5.57
C ILE A 67 4.16 1.20 -5.81
N GLU A 68 4.34 2.51 -5.82
CA GLU A 68 5.60 3.18 -5.52
C GLU A 68 5.50 3.84 -4.15
N TYR A 69 6.61 3.88 -3.43
CA TYR A 69 6.69 4.54 -2.13
C TYR A 69 8.00 5.31 -1.99
N TYR A 70 7.91 6.49 -1.39
CA TYR A 70 9.02 7.43 -1.19
C TYR A 70 9.06 7.86 0.27
N LEU A 71 10.23 8.21 0.78
CA LEU A 71 10.39 8.88 2.07
C LEU A 71 9.81 10.31 2.02
#